data_AF-A0A535CEA6-F1
#
_entry.id   AF-A0A535CEA6-F1
#
_cell.length_a   1.000
_cell.length_b   1.000
_cell.length_c   1.000
_cell.angle_alpha   90.00
_cell.angle_beta   90.00
_cell.angle_gamma   90.00
#
_symmetry.space_group_name_H-M   'P 1'
#
loop_
_entity.id
_entity.type
_entity.pdbx_description
1 polymer ?
#
loop_
_entity_poly.entity_id
_entity_poly.type
_entity_poly.pdbx_seq_one_letter_code
_entity_poly.pdbx_strand_id
1 'polypeptide(L)'
;MSLFLQTLVLRGILSSQQERAVESFSDVEEFHMKKILTQYGVCALAVALMVPLAQAQAQPAGVQAAFGKDAGTLSDKFTALARVMSGKYDWKPGQGVRSVGDVFNLIVVENGVLAGVLSGTPNTGAKPAPITDPEKLQEALKASYVNLQKAITGLSDNDLQAPVKLFGRDMTKQGALMLILEDQHEHLGQSIAYARSNGVVPPWSK
;
A
#
# COMPACT_ATOMS: atom_id res chain seq x y z
N MET A 1 46.35 -43.38 77.90
CA MET A 1 46.02 -42.03 77.40
C MET A 1 46.56 -41.72 75.99
N SER A 2 47.12 -42.70 75.25
CA SER A 2 47.83 -42.40 73.97
C SER A 2 46.95 -42.51 72.72
N LEU A 3 46.06 -43.50 72.62
CA LEU A 3 45.26 -43.69 71.38
C LEU A 3 44.16 -42.65 71.18
N PHE A 4 43.51 -42.17 72.24
CA PHE A 4 42.38 -41.22 72.13
C PHE A 4 42.79 -39.84 71.56
N LEU A 5 44.00 -39.36 71.88
CA LEU A 5 44.48 -38.08 71.37
C LEU A 5 44.86 -38.17 69.88
N GLN A 6 45.44 -39.27 69.43
CA GLN A 6 45.79 -39.45 68.01
C GLN A 6 44.55 -39.51 67.13
N THR A 7 43.46 -40.17 67.58
CA THR A 7 42.21 -40.21 66.82
C THR A 7 41.54 -38.84 66.71
N LEU A 8 41.61 -38.01 67.75
CA LEU A 8 41.04 -36.65 67.72
C LEU A 8 41.79 -35.72 66.77
N VAL A 9 43.12 -35.76 66.78
CA VAL A 9 43.97 -34.94 65.90
C VAL A 9 43.80 -35.34 64.44
N LEU A 10 43.76 -36.64 64.14
CA LEU A 10 43.57 -37.12 62.76
C LEU A 10 42.17 -36.75 62.22
N ARG A 11 41.14 -36.79 63.08
CA ARG A 11 39.77 -36.40 62.73
C ARG A 11 39.63 -34.89 62.49
N GLY A 12 40.33 -34.07 63.28
CA GLY A 12 40.36 -32.62 63.10
C GLY A 12 41.08 -32.20 61.80
N ILE A 13 42.19 -32.86 61.47
CA ILE A 13 42.91 -32.60 60.21
C ILE A 13 42.03 -32.99 59.01
N LEU A 14 41.37 -34.14 59.05
CA LEU A 14 40.50 -34.61 57.98
C LEU A 14 39.28 -33.67 57.78
N SER A 15 38.68 -33.18 58.88
CA SER A 15 37.59 -32.19 58.82
C SER A 15 38.04 -30.88 58.17
N SER A 16 39.21 -30.36 58.56
CA SER A 16 39.74 -29.10 58.01
C SER A 16 40.18 -29.17 56.54
N GLN A 17 40.52 -30.37 56.05
CA GLN A 17 40.84 -30.62 54.65
C GLN A 17 39.57 -30.75 53.82
N GLN A 18 38.52 -31.35 54.39
CA GLN A 18 37.23 -31.46 53.74
C GLN A 18 36.50 -30.11 53.64
N GLU A 19 36.55 -29.28 54.67
CA GLU A 19 36.00 -27.91 54.64
C GLU A 19 36.70 -27.05 53.58
N ARG A 20 38.04 -27.08 53.50
CA ARG A 20 38.79 -26.36 52.46
C ARG A 20 38.50 -26.84 51.04
N ALA A 21 38.25 -28.13 50.86
CA ALA A 21 37.86 -28.66 49.55
C ALA A 21 36.44 -28.21 49.15
N VAL A 22 35.52 -28.11 50.11
CA VAL A 22 34.16 -27.61 49.88
C VAL A 22 34.14 -26.10 49.59
N GLU A 23 34.92 -25.30 50.31
CA GLU A 23 35.07 -23.86 50.03
C GLU A 23 35.69 -23.61 48.65
N SER A 24 36.79 -24.32 48.32
CA SER A 24 37.43 -24.22 47.01
C SER A 24 36.50 -24.63 45.85
N PHE A 25 35.68 -25.67 46.05
CA PHE A 25 34.68 -26.08 45.08
C PHE A 25 33.56 -25.03 44.91
N SER A 26 33.10 -24.44 46.02
CA SER A 26 32.10 -23.36 46.03
C SER A 26 32.61 -22.11 45.30
N ASP A 27 33.87 -21.72 45.53
CA ASP A 27 34.46 -20.54 44.89
C ASP A 27 34.63 -20.72 43.37
N VAL A 28 34.97 -21.93 42.92
CA VAL A 28 35.08 -22.27 41.49
C VAL A 28 33.70 -22.26 40.82
N GLU A 29 32.67 -22.80 41.48
CA GLU A 29 31.29 -22.76 40.98
C GLU A 29 30.75 -21.33 40.90
N GLU A 30 31.02 -20.48 41.90
CA GLU A 30 30.58 -19.08 41.90
C GLU A 30 31.29 -18.26 40.82
N PHE A 31 32.61 -18.49 40.62
CA PHE A 31 33.37 -17.84 39.55
C PHE A 31 32.86 -18.24 38.16
N HIS A 32 32.54 -19.52 37.96
CA HIS A 32 31.98 -20.02 36.70
C HIS A 32 30.55 -19.51 36.47
N MET A 33 29.70 -19.49 37.50
CA MET A 33 28.35 -18.92 37.43
C MET A 33 28.36 -17.42 37.11
N LYS A 34 29.24 -16.62 37.71
CA LYS A 34 29.38 -15.19 37.39
C LYS A 34 29.87 -14.97 35.96
N LYS A 35 30.84 -15.75 35.46
CA LYS A 35 31.26 -15.69 34.04
C LYS A 35 30.14 -16.09 33.08
N ILE A 36 29.40 -17.14 33.40
CA ILE A 36 28.24 -17.60 32.61
C ILE A 36 27.14 -16.52 32.60
N LEU A 37 26.73 -15.98 33.75
CA LEU A 37 25.73 -14.90 33.81
C LEU A 37 26.18 -13.64 33.06
N THR A 38 27.45 -13.26 33.15
CA THR A 38 27.98 -12.08 32.47
C THR A 38 28.07 -12.30 30.95
N GLN A 39 28.43 -13.51 30.51
CA GLN A 39 28.55 -13.85 29.08
C GLN A 39 27.18 -14.04 28.39
N TYR A 40 26.18 -14.58 29.09
CA TYR A 40 24.81 -14.70 28.55
C TYR A 40 23.99 -13.40 28.69
N GLY A 41 24.29 -12.55 29.67
CA GLY A 41 23.68 -11.21 29.80
C GLY A 41 24.04 -10.27 28.65
N VAL A 42 25.28 -10.35 28.14
CA VAL A 42 25.75 -9.54 27.00
C VAL A 42 25.16 -10.03 25.66
N CYS A 43 24.96 -11.34 25.49
CA CYS A 43 24.29 -11.89 24.30
C CYS A 43 22.78 -11.60 24.27
N ALA A 44 22.10 -11.63 25.42
CA ALA A 44 20.67 -11.30 25.50
C ALA A 44 20.38 -9.81 25.21
N LEU A 45 21.29 -8.89 25.60
CA LEU A 45 21.16 -7.48 25.27
C LEU A 45 21.43 -7.16 23.79
N ALA A 46 22.35 -7.89 23.16
CA ALA A 46 22.70 -7.69 21.74
C ALA A 46 21.60 -8.19 20.77
N VAL A 47 20.88 -9.25 21.11
CA VAL A 47 19.76 -9.75 20.28
C VAL A 47 18.50 -8.88 20.44
N ALA A 48 18.26 -8.30 21.62
CA ALA A 48 17.11 -7.43 21.85
C ALA A 48 17.17 -6.07 21.10
N LEU A 49 18.37 -5.61 20.74
CA LEU A 49 18.56 -4.34 20.01
C LEU A 49 18.51 -4.48 18.47
N MET A 50 18.53 -5.71 17.93
CA MET A 50 18.54 -5.93 16.47
C MET A 50 17.14 -6.11 15.85
N VAL A 51 16.08 -6.23 16.66
CA VAL A 51 14.73 -6.56 16.15
C VAL A 51 13.92 -5.38 15.61
N PRO A 52 14.07 -4.09 15.99
CA PRO A 52 13.20 -3.06 15.42
C PRO A 52 13.66 -2.56 14.03
N LEU A 53 14.87 -2.89 13.54
CA LEU A 53 15.34 -2.37 12.25
C LEU A 53 14.82 -3.12 11.02
N ALA A 54 14.34 -4.36 11.19
CA ALA A 54 13.80 -5.17 10.08
C ALA A 54 12.31 -4.90 9.83
N GLN A 55 11.64 -4.17 10.72
CA GLN A 55 10.33 -3.58 10.45
C GLN A 55 10.52 -2.12 10.07
N ALA A 56 11.16 -1.88 8.92
CA ALA A 56 10.65 -0.85 8.04
C ALA A 56 9.21 -1.28 7.69
N GLN A 57 8.26 -1.00 8.60
CA GLN A 57 6.85 -1.06 8.30
C GLN A 57 6.70 -0.23 7.04
N ALA A 58 6.42 -0.89 5.92
CA ALA A 58 5.80 -0.20 4.80
C ALA A 58 4.68 0.61 5.44
N GLN A 59 4.83 1.93 5.45
CA GLN A 59 3.76 2.81 5.91
C GLN A 59 2.49 2.30 5.21
N PRO A 60 1.37 2.12 5.92
CA PRO A 60 0.12 1.79 5.26
C PRO A 60 0.00 2.74 4.08
N ALA A 61 -0.09 2.19 2.87
CA ALA A 61 -0.10 3.01 1.67
C ALA A 61 -1.20 4.05 1.87
N GLY A 62 -0.85 5.34 1.84
CA GLY A 62 -1.79 6.42 2.16
C GLY A 62 -3.04 6.33 1.29
N VAL A 63 -4.12 7.00 1.68
CA VAL A 63 -5.40 6.99 0.95
C VAL A 63 -5.22 7.34 -0.54
N GLN A 64 -4.23 8.17 -0.88
CA GLN A 64 -3.80 8.50 -2.24
C GLN A 64 -3.36 7.26 -3.03
N ALA A 65 -2.63 6.33 -2.41
CA ALA A 65 -2.22 5.09 -3.06
C ALA A 65 -3.42 4.18 -3.34
N ALA A 66 -4.42 4.16 -2.45
CA ALA A 66 -5.67 3.45 -2.68
C ALA A 66 -6.45 4.05 -3.86
N PHE A 67 -6.60 5.38 -3.92
CA PHE A 67 -7.21 6.05 -5.06
C PHE A 67 -6.42 5.86 -6.36
N GLY A 68 -5.09 5.90 -6.30
CA GLY A 68 -4.23 5.64 -7.45
C GLY A 68 -4.41 4.22 -7.99
N LYS A 69 -4.51 3.23 -7.10
CA LYS A 69 -4.81 1.84 -7.46
C LYS A 69 -6.21 1.67 -8.05
N ASP A 70 -7.20 2.39 -7.53
CA ASP A 70 -8.56 2.35 -8.08
C ASP A 70 -8.61 2.96 -9.49
N ALA A 71 -7.99 4.13 -9.69
CA ALA A 71 -7.81 4.74 -11.00
C ALA A 71 -7.07 3.81 -11.99
N GLY A 72 -6.05 3.08 -11.52
CA GLY A 72 -5.37 2.04 -12.31
C GLY A 72 -6.31 0.89 -12.70
N THR A 73 -7.17 0.45 -11.77
CA THR A 73 -8.17 -0.61 -12.05
C THR A 73 -9.20 -0.14 -13.08
N LEU A 74 -9.68 1.10 -12.99
CA LEU A 74 -10.55 1.71 -13.99
C LEU A 74 -9.85 1.82 -15.34
N SER A 75 -8.59 2.27 -15.36
CA SER A 75 -7.75 2.34 -16.57
C SER A 75 -7.69 1.02 -17.31
N ASP A 76 -7.37 -0.08 -16.61
CA ASP A 76 -7.26 -1.41 -17.20
C ASP A 76 -8.60 -1.85 -17.81
N LYS A 77 -9.70 -1.66 -17.07
CA LYS A 77 -11.04 -2.07 -17.50
C LYS A 77 -11.54 -1.26 -18.68
N PHE A 78 -11.41 0.06 -18.64
CA PHE A 78 -11.85 0.92 -19.74
C PHE A 78 -10.99 0.74 -20.99
N THR A 79 -9.66 0.60 -20.85
CA THR A 79 -8.78 0.32 -22.00
C THR A 79 -9.10 -1.03 -22.63
N ALA A 80 -9.36 -2.06 -21.81
CA ALA A 80 -9.76 -3.37 -22.30
C ALA A 80 -11.13 -3.32 -23.00
N LEU A 81 -12.12 -2.60 -22.46
CA LEU A 81 -13.42 -2.38 -23.10
C LEU A 81 -13.28 -1.62 -24.42
N ALA A 82 -12.51 -0.55 -24.44
CA ALA A 82 -12.23 0.24 -25.64
C ALA A 82 -11.67 -0.65 -26.76
N ARG A 83 -10.70 -1.50 -26.44
CA ARG A 83 -10.15 -2.47 -27.40
C ARG A 83 -11.20 -3.46 -27.92
N VAL A 84 -11.96 -4.12 -27.05
CA VAL A 84 -12.93 -5.15 -27.50
C VAL A 84 -14.19 -4.57 -28.14
N MET A 85 -14.48 -3.30 -27.88
CA MET A 85 -15.58 -2.55 -28.50
C MET A 85 -15.12 -1.74 -29.72
N SER A 86 -13.89 -1.92 -30.18
CA SER A 86 -13.42 -1.29 -31.42
C SER A 86 -14.36 -1.63 -32.58
N GLY A 87 -14.69 -0.62 -33.40
CA GLY A 87 -15.70 -0.71 -34.45
C GLY A 87 -17.16 -0.58 -33.98
N LYS A 88 -17.41 -0.35 -32.68
CA LYS A 88 -18.74 -0.12 -32.09
C LYS A 88 -18.85 1.20 -31.34
N TYR A 89 -17.93 2.14 -31.57
CA TYR A 89 -17.89 3.40 -30.84
C TYR A 89 -19.11 4.30 -31.09
N ASP A 90 -19.75 4.17 -32.26
CA ASP A 90 -20.99 4.90 -32.56
C ASP A 90 -22.25 4.24 -31.99
N TRP A 91 -22.15 2.98 -31.54
CA TRP A 91 -23.29 2.25 -31.00
C TRP A 91 -23.77 2.88 -29.69
N LYS A 92 -25.10 2.99 -29.55
CA LYS A 92 -25.80 3.46 -28.37
C LYS A 92 -27.10 2.66 -28.19
N PRO A 93 -27.56 2.42 -26.95
CA PRO A 93 -28.74 1.60 -26.71
C PRO A 93 -30.06 2.29 -27.09
N GLY A 94 -30.05 3.60 -27.32
CA GLY A 94 -31.24 4.36 -27.70
C GLY A 94 -30.96 5.83 -27.95
N GLN A 95 -31.99 6.54 -28.40
CA GLN A 95 -31.94 7.98 -28.60
C GLN A 95 -31.68 8.70 -27.27
N GLY A 96 -30.87 9.76 -27.32
CA GLY A 96 -30.50 10.56 -26.14
C GLY A 96 -29.47 9.91 -25.22
N VAL A 97 -29.04 8.67 -25.49
CA VAL A 97 -28.02 7.97 -24.69
C VAL A 97 -26.63 8.15 -25.32
N ARG A 98 -25.60 8.35 -24.49
CA ARG A 98 -24.19 8.38 -24.93
C ARG A 98 -23.84 7.10 -25.68
N SER A 99 -23.13 7.24 -26.80
CA SER A 99 -22.51 6.09 -27.45
C SER A 99 -21.34 5.55 -26.64
N VAL A 100 -20.83 4.38 -27.03
CA VAL A 100 -19.59 3.81 -26.47
C VAL A 100 -18.42 4.81 -26.57
N GLY A 101 -18.24 5.44 -27.73
CA GLY A 101 -17.20 6.44 -27.96
C GLY A 101 -17.43 7.73 -27.16
N ASP A 102 -18.69 8.14 -26.96
CA ASP A 102 -19.03 9.29 -26.12
C ASP A 102 -18.62 9.06 -24.66
N VAL A 103 -18.84 7.84 -24.13
CA VAL A 103 -18.44 7.48 -22.76
C VAL A 103 -16.91 7.51 -22.62
N PHE A 104 -16.16 6.93 -23.55
CA PHE A 104 -14.69 6.96 -23.46
C PHE A 104 -14.11 8.37 -23.59
N ASN A 105 -14.67 9.19 -24.48
CA ASN A 105 -14.27 10.60 -24.59
C ASN A 105 -14.58 11.38 -23.31
N LEU A 106 -15.69 11.09 -22.66
CA LEU A 106 -16.05 11.72 -21.38
C LEU A 106 -15.01 11.40 -20.30
N ILE A 107 -14.62 10.13 -20.16
CA ILE A 107 -13.61 9.69 -19.20
C ILE A 107 -12.26 10.39 -19.42
N VAL A 108 -11.83 10.55 -20.68
CA VAL A 108 -10.61 11.31 -21.02
C VAL A 108 -10.70 12.75 -20.50
N VAL A 109 -11.84 13.40 -20.70
CA VAL A 109 -12.07 14.78 -20.25
C VAL A 109 -12.10 14.86 -18.73
N GLU A 110 -12.81 13.96 -18.05
CA GLU A 110 -12.90 13.92 -16.58
C GLU A 110 -11.55 13.70 -15.93
N ASN A 111 -10.74 12.78 -16.47
CA ASN A 111 -9.38 12.54 -15.99
C ASN A 111 -8.52 13.81 -16.11
N GLY A 112 -8.64 14.54 -17.22
CA GLY A 112 -7.93 15.81 -17.42
C GLY A 112 -8.40 16.92 -16.46
N VAL A 113 -9.72 17.04 -16.26
CA VAL A 113 -10.32 17.99 -15.31
C VAL A 113 -9.83 17.70 -13.89
N LEU A 114 -9.98 16.45 -13.44
CA LEU A 114 -9.56 16.05 -12.10
C LEU A 114 -8.06 16.25 -11.90
N ALA A 115 -7.22 15.79 -12.83
CA ALA A 115 -5.77 15.98 -12.74
C ALA A 115 -5.39 17.46 -12.61
N GLY A 116 -6.00 18.34 -13.43
CA GLY A 116 -5.79 19.78 -13.35
C GLY A 116 -6.25 20.39 -12.01
N VAL A 117 -7.39 19.95 -11.48
CA VAL A 117 -7.88 20.38 -10.16
C VAL A 117 -6.90 19.97 -9.05
N LEU A 118 -6.40 18.74 -9.09
CA LEU A 118 -5.46 18.23 -8.08
C LEU A 118 -4.09 18.92 -8.12
N SER A 119 -3.62 19.28 -9.32
CA SER A 119 -2.36 20.00 -9.52
C SER A 119 -2.48 21.53 -9.38
N GLY A 120 -3.68 22.07 -9.13
CA GLY A 120 -3.90 23.52 -9.05
C GLY A 120 -3.87 24.25 -10.39
N THR A 121 -3.97 23.50 -11.50
CA THR A 121 -4.01 24.02 -12.88
C THR A 121 -5.27 23.52 -13.60
N PRO A 122 -6.48 23.84 -13.10
CA PRO A 122 -7.72 23.37 -13.70
C PRO A 122 -7.85 23.90 -15.12
N ASN A 123 -8.16 23.01 -16.07
CA ASN A 123 -8.42 23.41 -17.44
C ASN A 123 -9.78 24.12 -17.52
N THR A 124 -9.77 25.44 -17.68
CA THR A 124 -10.96 26.29 -17.86
C THR A 124 -11.27 26.56 -19.33
N GLY A 125 -10.52 25.95 -20.25
CA GLY A 125 -10.70 26.08 -21.69
C GLY A 125 -11.95 25.39 -22.21
N ALA A 126 -12.25 25.62 -23.49
CA ALA A 126 -13.33 24.94 -24.16
C ALA A 126 -13.12 23.42 -24.14
N LYS A 127 -14.22 22.66 -24.03
CA LYS A 127 -14.19 21.21 -24.14
C LYS A 127 -13.58 20.82 -25.49
N PRO A 128 -12.58 19.93 -25.54
CA PRO A 128 -12.01 19.48 -26.80
C PRO A 128 -13.07 18.75 -27.63
N ALA A 129 -12.92 18.78 -28.95
CA ALA A 129 -13.74 17.98 -29.85
C ALA A 129 -13.57 16.49 -29.52
N PRO A 130 -14.62 15.66 -29.65
CA PRO A 130 -14.50 14.23 -29.45
C PRO A 130 -13.47 13.60 -30.39
N ILE A 131 -12.67 12.69 -29.85
CA ILE A 131 -11.75 11.85 -30.62
C ILE A 131 -12.58 10.74 -31.26
N THR A 132 -12.66 10.73 -32.58
CA THR A 132 -13.43 9.75 -33.36
C THR A 132 -12.58 8.59 -33.87
N ASP A 133 -11.28 8.80 -34.03
CA ASP A 133 -10.35 7.75 -34.43
C ASP A 133 -10.20 6.72 -33.29
N PRO A 134 -10.49 5.42 -33.53
CA PRO A 134 -10.52 4.43 -32.48
C PRO A 134 -9.18 4.19 -31.78
N GLU A 135 -8.06 4.30 -32.50
CA GLU A 135 -6.72 4.07 -31.97
C GLU A 135 -6.31 5.27 -31.11
N LYS A 136 -6.49 6.49 -31.63
CA LYS A 136 -6.21 7.72 -30.87
C LYS A 136 -7.07 7.82 -29.61
N LEU A 137 -8.32 7.37 -29.64
CA LEU A 137 -9.17 7.39 -28.44
C LEU A 137 -8.67 6.39 -27.39
N GLN A 138 -8.22 5.20 -27.80
CA GLN A 138 -7.62 4.23 -26.88
C GLN A 138 -6.33 4.75 -26.26
N GLU A 139 -5.47 5.38 -27.06
CA GLU A 139 -4.24 6.01 -26.58
C GLU A 139 -4.52 7.16 -25.61
N ALA A 140 -5.44 8.06 -25.97
CA ALA A 140 -5.84 9.18 -25.11
C ALA A 140 -6.43 8.71 -23.79
N LEU A 141 -7.28 7.66 -23.81
CA LEU A 141 -7.86 7.05 -22.63
C LEU A 141 -6.78 6.54 -21.68
N LYS A 142 -5.86 5.71 -22.19
CA LYS A 142 -4.74 5.20 -21.38
C LYS A 142 -3.85 6.32 -20.85
N ALA A 143 -3.48 7.28 -21.70
CA ALA A 143 -2.63 8.41 -21.30
C ALA A 143 -3.29 9.28 -20.22
N SER A 144 -4.60 9.51 -20.32
CA SER A 144 -5.35 10.30 -19.33
C SER A 144 -5.30 9.65 -17.94
N TYR A 145 -5.40 8.33 -17.85
CA TYR A 145 -5.28 7.60 -16.59
C TYR A 145 -3.84 7.55 -16.04
N VAL A 146 -2.82 7.48 -16.89
CA VAL A 146 -1.43 7.61 -16.45
C VAL A 146 -1.20 8.97 -15.79
N ASN A 147 -1.69 10.03 -16.43
CA ASN A 147 -1.59 11.39 -15.90
C ASN A 147 -2.39 11.54 -14.60
N LEU A 148 -3.60 11.00 -14.53
CA LEU A 148 -4.42 11.03 -13.32
C LEU A 148 -3.75 10.27 -12.16
N GLN A 149 -3.26 9.05 -12.38
CA GLN A 149 -2.55 8.28 -11.35
C GLN A 149 -1.32 9.01 -10.81
N LYS A 150 -0.56 9.67 -11.70
CA LYS A 150 0.58 10.51 -11.29
C LYS A 150 0.12 11.70 -10.43
N ALA A 151 -0.96 12.37 -10.82
CA ALA A 151 -1.52 13.49 -10.05
C ALA A 151 -1.99 13.03 -8.66
N ILE A 152 -2.66 11.88 -8.57
CA ILE A 152 -3.17 11.31 -7.32
C ILE A 152 -2.02 10.90 -6.39
N THR A 153 -1.09 10.09 -6.89
CA THR A 153 -0.01 9.53 -6.07
C THR A 153 1.03 10.56 -5.64
N GLY A 154 1.05 11.74 -6.28
CA GLY A 154 1.88 12.87 -5.88
C GLY A 154 1.31 13.73 -4.75
N LEU A 155 0.09 13.47 -4.27
CA LEU A 155 -0.53 14.25 -3.19
C LEU A 155 0.01 13.83 -1.82
N SER A 156 0.20 14.80 -0.92
CA SER A 156 0.37 14.55 0.51
C SER A 156 -0.98 14.40 1.23
N ASP A 157 -0.96 14.02 2.51
CA ASP A 157 -2.17 13.98 3.34
C ASP A 157 -2.78 15.38 3.53
N ASN A 158 -1.94 16.40 3.62
CA ASN A 158 -2.38 17.80 3.70
C ASN A 158 -3.02 18.25 2.39
N ASP A 159 -2.48 17.83 1.24
CA ASP A 159 -3.07 18.16 -0.06
C ASP A 159 -4.49 17.62 -0.19
N LEU A 160 -4.77 16.41 0.32
CA LEU A 160 -6.10 15.81 0.26
C LEU A 160 -7.18 16.69 0.91
N GLN A 161 -6.81 17.43 1.96
CA GLN A 161 -7.72 18.32 2.69
C GLN A 161 -7.79 19.73 2.09
N ALA A 162 -6.93 20.06 1.12
CA ALA A 162 -6.91 21.38 0.52
C ALA A 162 -8.25 21.67 -0.21
N PRO A 163 -8.80 22.89 -0.06
CA PRO A 163 -10.05 23.27 -0.73
C PRO A 163 -9.81 23.45 -2.23
N VAL A 164 -10.77 22.99 -3.02
CA VAL A 164 -10.83 23.15 -4.47
C VAL A 164 -12.26 23.44 -4.90
N LYS A 165 -12.41 23.99 -6.11
CA LYS A 165 -13.70 24.15 -6.75
C LYS A 165 -13.82 23.20 -7.94
N LEU A 166 -14.84 22.34 -7.92
CA LEU A 166 -15.14 21.41 -9.01
C LEU A 166 -16.63 21.57 -9.38
N PHE A 167 -16.90 21.82 -10.67
CA PHE A 167 -18.25 22.10 -11.17
C PHE A 167 -19.00 23.20 -10.39
N GLY A 168 -18.27 24.25 -10.02
CA GLY A 168 -18.80 25.40 -9.26
C GLY A 168 -18.94 25.17 -7.75
N ARG A 169 -18.80 23.92 -7.28
CA ARG A 169 -18.96 23.55 -5.86
C ARG A 169 -17.62 23.52 -5.15
N ASP A 170 -17.58 24.06 -3.93
CA ASP A 170 -16.43 23.95 -3.04
C ASP A 170 -16.39 22.56 -2.40
N MET A 171 -15.21 21.95 -2.38
CA MET A 171 -14.95 20.64 -1.77
C MET A 171 -13.45 20.48 -1.47
N THR A 172 -13.04 19.40 -0.82
CA THR A 172 -11.62 19.05 -0.69
C THR A 172 -11.10 18.32 -1.93
N LYS A 173 -9.77 18.26 -2.14
CA LYS A 173 -9.19 17.42 -3.21
C LYS A 173 -9.62 15.95 -3.07
N GLN A 174 -9.72 15.44 -1.84
CA GLN A 174 -10.26 14.11 -1.58
C GLN A 174 -11.73 13.98 -2.02
N GLY A 175 -12.56 15.00 -1.74
CA GLY A 175 -13.96 15.01 -2.20
C GLY A 175 -14.07 15.01 -3.73
N ALA A 176 -13.20 15.75 -4.42
CA ALA A 176 -13.12 15.76 -5.88
C ALA A 176 -12.70 14.39 -6.44
N LEU A 177 -11.75 13.71 -5.79
CA LEU A 177 -11.34 12.35 -6.12
C LEU A 177 -12.49 11.36 -6.02
N MET A 178 -13.18 11.35 -4.87
CA MET A 178 -14.32 10.48 -4.64
C MET A 178 -15.41 10.70 -5.69
N LEU A 179 -15.80 11.96 -5.91
CA LEU A 179 -16.87 12.31 -6.84
C LEU A 179 -16.61 11.78 -8.26
N ILE A 180 -15.41 12.03 -8.80
CA ILE A 180 -15.09 11.65 -10.17
C ILE A 180 -14.86 10.14 -10.31
N LEU A 181 -14.18 9.50 -9.34
CA LEU A 181 -13.96 8.05 -9.43
C LEU A 181 -15.27 7.27 -9.25
N GLU A 182 -16.18 7.73 -8.38
CA GLU A 182 -17.52 7.15 -8.22
C GLU A 182 -18.32 7.23 -9.54
N ASP A 183 -18.37 8.41 -10.17
CA ASP A 183 -19.01 8.61 -11.47
C ASP A 183 -18.41 7.71 -12.57
N GLN A 184 -17.09 7.53 -12.57
CA GLN A 184 -16.43 6.61 -13.49
C GLN A 184 -16.80 5.14 -13.23
N HIS A 185 -17.04 4.72 -11.98
CA HIS A 185 -17.56 3.38 -11.71
C HIS A 185 -18.99 3.20 -12.23
N GLU A 186 -19.83 4.25 -12.22
CA GLU A 186 -21.15 4.22 -12.87
C GLU A 186 -21.00 4.05 -14.40
N HIS A 187 -20.08 4.80 -15.02
CA HIS A 187 -19.75 4.66 -16.44
C HIS A 187 -19.13 3.32 -16.81
N LEU A 188 -18.40 2.68 -15.89
CA LEU A 188 -17.90 1.33 -16.07
C LEU A 188 -19.04 0.32 -16.15
N GLY A 189 -20.01 0.41 -15.23
CA GLY A 189 -21.22 -0.42 -15.25
C GLY A 189 -22.00 -0.25 -16.57
N GLN A 190 -22.19 0.99 -17.01
CA GLN A 190 -22.79 1.33 -18.30
C GLN A 190 -22.03 0.69 -19.47
N SER A 191 -20.70 0.81 -19.50
CA SER A 191 -19.86 0.28 -20.58
C SER A 191 -19.85 -1.24 -20.63
N ILE A 192 -19.92 -1.92 -19.47
CA ILE A 192 -20.08 -3.37 -19.39
C ILE A 192 -21.43 -3.80 -19.99
N ALA A 193 -22.51 -3.09 -19.66
CA ALA A 193 -23.82 -3.36 -20.24
C ALA A 193 -23.78 -3.20 -21.76
N TYR A 194 -23.11 -2.15 -22.27
CA TYR A 194 -22.98 -1.90 -23.72
C TYR A 194 -22.23 -3.03 -24.41
N ALA A 195 -21.13 -3.50 -23.83
CA ALA A 195 -20.39 -4.63 -24.36
C ALA A 195 -21.28 -5.88 -24.47
N ARG A 196 -21.99 -6.23 -23.38
CA ARG A 196 -22.85 -7.42 -23.37
C ARG A 196 -24.02 -7.32 -24.35
N SER A 197 -24.64 -6.16 -24.48
CA SER A 197 -25.69 -5.90 -25.49
C SER A 197 -25.19 -6.07 -26.93
N ASN A 198 -23.88 -5.97 -27.15
CA ASN A 198 -23.24 -6.19 -28.45
C ASN A 198 -22.60 -7.59 -28.58
N GLY A 199 -22.93 -8.53 -27.69
CA GLY A 199 -22.37 -9.88 -27.68
C GLY A 199 -20.87 -9.93 -27.31
N VAL A 200 -20.32 -8.85 -26.76
CA VAL A 200 -18.92 -8.76 -26.33
C VAL A 200 -18.82 -9.09 -24.85
N VAL A 201 -17.98 -10.06 -24.50
CA VAL A 201 -17.69 -10.43 -23.12
C VAL A 201 -16.48 -9.61 -22.62
N PRO A 202 -16.61 -8.81 -21.54
CA PRO A 202 -15.48 -8.11 -20.96
C PRO A 202 -14.33 -9.08 -20.63
N PRO A 203 -13.07 -8.74 -20.96
CA PRO A 203 -11.94 -9.69 -20.84
C PRO A 203 -11.71 -10.27 -19.45
N TRP A 204 -12.06 -9.55 -18.38
CA TRP A 204 -11.87 -9.95 -16.98
C TRP A 204 -13.06 -10.71 -16.38
N SER A 205 -14.14 -10.93 -17.13
CA SER A 205 -15.36 -11.59 -16.64
C SER A 205 -15.55 -12.98 -17.26
N LYS A 206 -14.45 -13.66 -17.56
CA LYS A 206 -14.44 -15.04 -18.05
C LYS A 206 -14.23 -16.02 -16.91
#